data_AF-A0A9Q3FFQ5-F1
#
_entry.id   AF-A0A9Q3FFQ5-F1
#
_cell.length_a   1.000
_cell.length_b   1.000
_cell.length_c   1.000
_cell.angle_alpha   90.00
_cell.angle_beta   90.00
_cell.angle_gamma   90.00
#
_symmetry.space_group_name_H-M   'P 1'
#
loop_
_entity.id
_entity.type
_entity.pdbx_description
1 polymer ?
#
loop_
_entity_poly.entity_id
_entity_poly.type
_entity_poly.pdbx_seq_one_letter_code
_entity_poly.pdbx_strand_id
1 'polypeptide(L)'
;MSVDRVKAFESLIQASTTAPLLLMPDFVLPFMLYVDSSEDVLGDALHQVQIINDKPVEGPICFIYRQIKATDTRYGVVMPHLGLRKAKLLSGRMCF
;
A
#
# COMPACT_ATOMS: atom_id res chain seq x y z
N MET A 1 31.44 -14.49 -0.89
CA MET A 1 30.01 -14.34 -1.25
C MET A 1 29.70 -15.26 -2.41
N SER A 2 28.60 -16.02 -2.40
CA SER A 2 28.23 -16.88 -3.53
C SER A 2 27.62 -16.06 -4.67
N VAL A 3 27.81 -16.51 -5.91
CA VAL A 3 27.32 -15.83 -7.12
C VAL A 3 25.80 -15.65 -7.08
N ASP A 4 25.06 -16.64 -6.57
CA ASP A 4 23.59 -16.58 -6.47
C ASP A 4 23.10 -15.50 -5.51
N ARG A 5 23.84 -15.25 -4.42
CA ARG A 5 23.49 -14.18 -3.46
C ARG A 5 23.69 -12.81 -4.07
N VAL A 6 24.76 -12.63 -4.85
CA VAL A 6 25.03 -11.36 -5.55
C VAL A 6 23.92 -11.09 -6.55
N LYS A 7 23.55 -12.07 -7.38
CA LYS A 7 22.46 -11.93 -8.36
C LYS A 7 21.10 -11.65 -7.70
N ALA A 8 20.78 -12.35 -6.61
CA ALA A 8 19.55 -12.11 -5.88
C ALA A 8 19.51 -10.70 -5.28
N PHE A 9 20.63 -10.23 -4.74
CA PHE A 9 20.75 -8.88 -4.19
C PHE A 9 20.59 -7.80 -5.27
N GLU A 10 21.26 -7.96 -6.42
CA GLU A 10 21.11 -7.04 -7.56
C GLU A 10 19.67 -7.01 -8.09
N SER A 11 19.01 -8.17 -8.14
CA SER A 11 17.59 -8.26 -8.54
C SER A 11 16.67 -7.51 -7.59
N LEU A 12 16.94 -7.58 -6.27
CA LEU A 12 16.19 -6.82 -5.27
C LEU A 12 16.40 -5.32 -5.42
N ILE A 13 17.64 -4.87 -5.62
CA ILE A 13 17.93 -3.45 -5.88
C ILE A 13 17.12 -2.97 -7.08
N GLN A 14 17.18 -3.71 -8.19
CA GLN A 14 16.47 -3.33 -9.41
C GLN A 14 14.95 -3.27 -9.19
N ALA A 15 14.38 -4.24 -8.48
CA ALA A 15 12.95 -4.26 -8.16
C ALA A 15 12.53 -3.09 -7.25
N SER A 16 13.39 -2.68 -6.31
CA SER A 16 13.12 -1.59 -5.37
C SER A 16 13.37 -0.19 -5.93
N THR A 17 14.29 -0.04 -6.90
CA THR A 17 14.59 1.26 -7.53
C THR A 17 13.75 1.52 -8.78
N THR A 18 13.17 0.49 -9.38
CA THR A 18 12.21 0.66 -10.48
C THR A 18 10.88 1.14 -9.92
N ALA A 19 10.29 2.16 -10.57
CA ALA A 19 8.99 2.69 -10.16
C ALA A 19 7.94 1.56 -10.15
N PRO A 20 7.21 1.36 -9.04
CA PRO A 20 6.15 0.36 -9.00
C PRO A 20 5.07 0.72 -10.02
N LEU A 21 4.67 -0.25 -10.85
CA LEU A 21 3.60 -0.05 -11.81
C LEU A 21 2.28 0.11 -11.04
N LEU A 22 1.73 1.32 -11.04
CA LEU A 22 0.41 1.58 -10.48
C LEU A 22 -0.66 1.18 -11.52
N LEU A 23 -1.66 0.43 -11.06
CA LEU A 23 -2.85 0.17 -11.87
C LEU A 23 -3.70 1.43 -11.97
N MET A 24 -4.34 1.63 -13.12
CA MET A 24 -5.28 2.73 -13.31
C MET A 24 -6.58 2.40 -12.56
N PRO A 25 -7.15 3.31 -11.75
CA PRO A 25 -8.33 3.00 -10.96
C PRO A 25 -9.57 2.74 -11.81
N ASP A 26 -10.31 1.70 -11.46
CA ASP A 26 -11.67 1.45 -11.95
C ASP A 26 -12.67 1.81 -10.85
N PHE A 27 -13.44 2.88 -11.04
CA PHE A 27 -14.38 3.36 -10.02
C PHE A 27 -15.62 2.49 -9.83
N VAL A 28 -15.85 1.49 -10.69
CA VAL A 28 -16.94 0.53 -10.56
C VAL A 28 -16.57 -0.62 -9.62
N LEU A 29 -15.28 -0.96 -9.56
CA LEU A 29 -14.77 -2.07 -8.77
C LEU A 29 -14.44 -1.64 -7.32
N PRO A 30 -14.57 -2.53 -6.33
CA PRO A 30 -14.28 -2.20 -4.94
C PRO A 30 -12.77 -1.98 -4.73
N PHE A 31 -12.43 -0.98 -3.92
CA PHE A 31 -11.06 -0.75 -3.49
C PHE A 31 -10.74 -1.54 -2.21
N MET A 32 -9.48 -1.95 -2.09
CA MET A 32 -8.91 -2.57 -0.91
C MET A 32 -7.91 -1.62 -0.28
N LEU A 33 -8.18 -1.18 0.94
CA LEU A 33 -7.26 -0.35 1.70
C LEU A 33 -6.44 -1.26 2.61
N TYR A 34 -5.14 -1.26 2.38
CA TYR A 34 -4.16 -1.82 3.29
C TYR A 34 -3.65 -0.68 4.17
N VAL A 35 -3.87 -0.80 5.47
CA VAL A 35 -3.38 0.16 6.46
C VAL A 35 -2.23 -0.49 7.21
N ASP A 36 -1.09 0.19 7.22
CA ASP A 36 0.03 -0.09 8.11
C ASP A 36 0.26 1.13 9.00
N SER A 37 0.04 0.94 10.30
CA SER A 37 0.20 2.00 11.29
C SER A 37 1.36 1.64 12.21
N SER A 38 2.39 2.48 12.21
CA SER A 38 3.45 2.47 13.21
C SER A 38 3.24 3.63 14.19
N GLU A 39 4.04 3.67 15.27
CA GLU A 39 3.92 4.73 16.29
C GLU A 39 4.12 6.14 15.73
N ASP A 40 4.97 6.29 14.71
CA ASP A 40 5.38 7.59 14.18
C ASP A 40 4.82 7.89 12.78
N VAL A 41 4.30 6.87 12.09
CA VAL A 41 3.93 6.95 10.68
C VAL A 41 2.64 6.19 10.39
N LEU A 42 1.78 6.82 9.61
CA LEU A 42 0.63 6.18 8.98
C LEU A 42 0.93 6.00 7.48
N GLY A 43 0.95 4.74 7.05
CA GLY A 43 1.14 4.36 5.65
C GLY A 43 0.00 3.48 5.18
N ASP A 44 -0.68 3.90 4.13
CA ASP A 44 -1.76 3.15 3.52
C ASP A 44 -1.45 2.86 2.04
N ALA A 45 -1.89 1.70 1.56
CA ALA A 45 -1.84 1.34 0.14
C ALA A 45 -3.26 1.01 -0.34
N LEU A 46 -3.68 1.70 -1.39
CA LEU A 46 -4.94 1.43 -2.06
C LEU A 46 -4.69 0.43 -3.18
N HIS A 47 -5.36 -0.70 -3.14
CA HIS A 47 -5.26 -1.78 -4.12
C HIS A 47 -6.61 -2.04 -4.78
N GLN A 48 -6.57 -2.67 -5.94
CA GLN A 48 -7.76 -3.13 -6.62
C GLN A 48 -7.47 -4.44 -7.35
N VAL A 49 -8.48 -5.33 -7.41
CA VAL A 49 -8.45 -6.50 -8.29
C VAL A 49 -9.10 -6.13 -9.61
N GLN A 50 -8.35 -6.25 -10.70
CA GLN A 50 -8.81 -5.98 -12.06
C GLN A 50 -8.54 -7.20 -12.95
N ILE A 51 -9.30 -7.34 -14.04
CA ILE A 51 -9.03 -8.38 -15.03
C ILE A 51 -8.06 -7.81 -16.07
N ILE A 52 -6.84 -8.33 -16.10
CA ILE A 52 -5.81 -7.96 -17.07
C ILE A 52 -5.41 -9.23 -17.82
N ASN A 53 -5.53 -9.25 -19.14
CA ASN A 53 -5.28 -10.44 -19.97
C ASN A 53 -6.06 -11.68 -19.49
N ASP A 54 -7.37 -11.52 -19.25
CA ASP A 54 -8.29 -12.56 -18.77
C ASP A 54 -7.95 -13.18 -17.41
N LYS A 55 -7.06 -12.55 -16.64
CA LYS A 55 -6.65 -13.01 -15.32
C LYS A 55 -6.96 -11.94 -14.26
N PRO A 56 -7.49 -12.34 -13.09
CA PRO A 56 -7.63 -11.41 -11.97
C PRO A 56 -6.23 -11.08 -11.42
N VAL A 57 -5.87 -9.80 -11.48
CA VAL A 57 -4.62 -9.26 -10.96
C VAL A 57 -4.96 -8.26 -9.87
N GLU A 58 -4.43 -8.48 -8.67
CA GLU A 58 -4.42 -7.47 -7.62
C GLU A 58 -3.21 -6.57 -7.83
N GLY A 59 -3.41 -5.26 -7.86
CA GLY A 59 -2.31 -4.31 -7.91
C GLY A 59 -2.58 -3.00 -7.15
N PRO A 60 -1.52 -2.27 -6.79
CA PRO A 60 -1.64 -0.98 -6.14
C PRO A 60 -2.13 0.08 -7.13
N ILE A 61 -3.05 0.92 -6.66
CA ILE A 61 -3.54 2.12 -7.34
C ILE A 61 -2.76 3.34 -6.87
N CYS A 62 -2.61 3.50 -5.55
CA CYS A 62 -1.86 4.58 -4.96
C CYS A 62 -1.33 4.21 -3.58
N PHE A 63 -0.26 4.88 -3.18
CA PHE A 63 0.27 4.84 -1.83
C PHE A 63 -0.01 6.19 -1.15
N ILE A 64 -0.54 6.14 0.06
CA ILE A 64 -0.84 7.30 0.88
C ILE A 64 0.08 7.23 2.09
N TYR A 65 0.93 8.23 2.26
CA TYR A 65 1.90 8.24 3.34
C TYR A 65 1.89 9.60 4.04
N ARG A 66 1.88 9.58 5.36
CA ARG A 66 2.06 10.78 6.17
C ARG A 66 2.84 10.47 7.46
N GLN A 67 3.78 11.36 7.79
CA GLN A 67 4.39 11.39 9.11
C GLN A 67 3.43 12.00 10.12
N ILE A 68 3.30 11.36 11.28
CA ILE A 68 2.43 11.82 12.35
C ILE A 68 3.12 13.01 13.02
N LYS A 69 2.41 14.14 13.16
CA LYS A 69 2.93 15.30 13.89
C LYS A 69 2.73 15.10 15.40
N ALA A 70 3.59 15.72 16.21
CA ALA A 70 3.47 15.69 17.68
C ALA A 70 2.16 16.26 18.24
N THR A 71 1.35 16.93 17.41
CA THR A 71 -0.02 17.35 17.74
C THR A 71 -1.02 16.21 17.61
N ASP A 72 -0.80 15.31 16.66
CA ASP A 72 -1.73 14.23 16.31
C ASP A 72 -1.66 13.07 17.31
N THR A 73 -0.50 12.87 17.93
CA THR A 73 -0.28 11.88 18.99
C THR A 73 -1.14 12.14 20.24
N ARG A 74 -1.60 13.38 20.45
CA ARG A 74 -2.43 13.76 21.60
C ARG A 74 -3.90 13.37 21.46
N TYR A 75 -4.34 13.00 20.25
CA TYR A 75 -5.73 12.68 19.95
C TYR A 75 -6.00 11.17 19.77
N GLY A 76 -5.08 10.30 20.16
CA GLY A 76 -5.28 8.84 20.12
C GLY A 76 -5.37 8.24 18.71
N VAL A 77 -4.98 9.01 17.68
CA VAL A 77 -5.01 8.60 16.26
C VAL A 77 -4.02 7.45 15.98
N VAL A 78 -3.03 7.29 16.85
CA VAL A 78 -1.99 6.26 16.74
C VAL A 78 -2.41 5.05 17.54
N MET A 79 -2.96 4.03 16.87
CA MET A 79 -3.14 2.71 17.47
C MET A 79 -1.99 1.80 17.01
N PRO A 80 -1.00 1.46 17.86
CA PRO A 80 0.16 0.64 17.47
C PRO A 80 -0.16 -0.83 17.12
N HIS A 81 -1.43 -1.20 16.96
CA HIS A 81 -1.90 -2.58 16.93
C HIS A 81 -2.67 -2.93 15.63
N LEU A 82 -2.77 -2.00 14.66
CA LEU A 82 -3.33 -2.29 13.35
C LEU A 82 -2.26 -2.97 12.48
N GLY A 83 -1.91 -4.22 12.80
CA GLY A 83 -1.18 -5.06 11.85
C GLY A 83 -2.02 -5.24 10.58
N LEU A 84 -1.39 -5.12 9.40
CA LEU A 84 -2.02 -5.15 8.05
C LEU A 84 -3.44 -5.75 8.02
N ARG A 85 -4.46 -4.91 8.18
CA ARG A 85 -5.86 -5.33 8.01
C ARG A 85 -6.32 -4.92 6.63
N LYS A 86 -6.73 -5.88 5.80
CA LYS A 86 -7.46 -5.61 4.55
C LYS A 86 -8.82 -5.03 4.92
N ALA A 87 -9.02 -3.73 4.71
CA ALA A 87 -10.33 -3.10 4.78
C ALA A 87 -10.92 -3.00 3.36
N LYS A 88 -12.13 -3.50 3.14
CA LYS A 88 -12.83 -3.38 1.86
C LYS A 88 -13.65 -2.10 1.85
N LEU A 89 -13.25 -1.13 1.03
CA LEU A 89 -14.01 0.12 0.87
C LEU A 89 -15.19 -0.14 -0.07
N LEU A 90 -16.39 -0.24 0.51
CA LEU A 90 -17.63 -0.33 -0.24
C LEU A 90 -18.19 1.09 -0.45
N SER A 91 -18.03 1.59 -1.67
CA SER A 91 -18.59 2.82 -2.21
C SER A 91 -18.09 4.17 -1.64
N GLY A 92 -17.30 4.87 -2.45
CA GLY A 92 -17.72 6.13 -3.06
C GLY A 92 -17.76 7.43 -2.25
N ARG A 93 -17.39 7.49 -0.97
CA ARG A 93 -17.24 8.79 -0.27
C ARG A 93 -15.92 8.87 0.49
N MET A 94 -14.95 9.52 -0.16
CA MET A 94 -13.71 9.97 0.46
C MET A 94 -13.93 11.43 0.86
N CYS A 95 -14.12 11.68 2.16
CA CYS A 95 -14.03 13.03 2.71
C CYS A 95 -12.58 13.22 3.19
N PHE A 96 -11.93 14.28 2.68
CA PHE A 96 -10.59 14.72 3.06
C PHE A 96 -10.53 15.19 4.51
#